data_AF-A0AAX6P776-F1
#
_entry.id   AF-A0AAX6P776-F1
#
_cell.length_a   1.000
_cell.length_b   1.000
_cell.length_c   1.000
_cell.angle_alpha   90.00
_cell.angle_beta   90.00
_cell.angle_gamma   90.00
#
_symmetry.space_group_name_H-M   'P 1'
#
loop_
_entity.id
_entity.type
_entity.pdbx_description
1 polymer ?
#
loop_
_entity_poly.entity_id
_entity_poly.type
_entity_poly.pdbx_seq_one_letter_code
_entity_poly.pdbx_strand_id
1 'polypeptide(L)'
;MDVNKLNITLLRIFRQGVAAALGILPQQVHINRLIEKKNSVELFVSPINRKTGISDTLPAEEVLHSLNINVLHQSLSQFGITEVSPEKNVLQGQHEADRIWSKEGFYAVVIFLSIFVIIVTCLMILYRLKERLQLSLRQDKEKNQEIHLSPIILQPAQPEAKTGHSMVQPDQVPKVLNVVVDPQGRCTPEIKATTSTSVCPSPFKMKPIGLQERRGSNVSLTLDMSSLGNVEPFVSIPTPREKVAMEYLQSASRILTRSQLREVVASSHLLQSEFMEIPMNFVDPKEIDIPRHGTKNRYKTILPNPLSRVCLRPKNVTDSLSTYINANYIRGYSGKEKAFIATQGPMINTVNDFWQMVWQEDSPVIVMITKLKEKNEKCVLYWPEKRGIYGKVEVLVISVNECENYTIRNLVLKQGSHTQHVKHYWYTSWPDHKTPDSAQPLLQLMLDVEKDRLASEGRGPVVVHCSAGIGRTGCFIATSIGCQQLKEEGVVDALNVVCQLRVDRGGMVQTSEQYEFVHHALCLYESKLSAEIVQ
;
A
#
# COMPACT_ATOMS: atom_id res chain seq x y z
N MET A 1 -14.30 -36.37 20.59
CA MET A 1 -13.01 -36.07 21.27
C MET A 1 -13.07 -34.62 21.76
N ASP A 2 -12.37 -34.26 22.84
CA ASP A 2 -12.31 -32.88 23.34
C ASP A 2 -11.27 -32.06 22.56
N VAL A 3 -11.67 -30.91 21.99
CA VAL A 3 -10.79 -30.04 21.20
C VAL A 3 -9.58 -29.53 21.99
N ASN A 4 -9.70 -29.39 23.32
CA ASN A 4 -8.60 -28.98 24.19
C ASN A 4 -7.47 -30.04 24.27
N LYS A 5 -7.73 -31.27 23.82
CA LYS A 5 -6.75 -32.37 23.80
C LYS A 5 -6.13 -32.59 22.42
N LEU A 6 -6.48 -31.76 21.42
CA LEU A 6 -5.94 -31.83 20.06
C LEU A 6 -4.53 -31.22 19.98
N ASN A 7 -3.52 -32.09 20.04
CA ASN A 7 -2.14 -31.71 19.73
C ASN A 7 -1.89 -31.58 18.21
N ILE A 8 -0.72 -31.06 17.83
CA ILE A 8 -0.33 -30.83 16.42
C ILE A 8 -0.43 -32.12 15.57
N THR A 9 -0.13 -33.28 16.13
CA THR A 9 -0.23 -34.58 15.44
C THR A 9 -1.68 -34.93 15.15
N LEU A 10 -2.58 -34.80 16.13
CA LEU A 10 -4.00 -35.03 15.97
C LEU A 10 -4.64 -34.04 14.98
N LEU A 11 -4.24 -32.76 15.00
CA LEU A 11 -4.70 -31.76 14.03
C LEU A 11 -4.24 -32.06 12.59
N ARG A 12 -3.04 -32.64 12.40
CA ARG A 12 -2.57 -33.10 11.08
C ARG A 12 -3.38 -34.29 10.57
N ILE A 13 -3.68 -35.26 11.44
CA ILE A 13 -4.51 -36.43 11.10
C ILE A 13 -5.94 -36.00 10.77
N PHE A 14 -6.52 -35.10 11.57
CA PHE A 14 -7.82 -34.48 11.31
C PHE A 14 -7.86 -33.83 9.91
N ARG A 15 -6.87 -32.98 9.60
CA ARG A 15 -6.74 -32.33 8.29
C ARG A 15 -6.62 -33.33 7.14
N GLN A 16 -5.89 -34.44 7.34
CA GLN A 16 -5.76 -35.50 6.33
C GLN A 16 -7.09 -36.22 6.08
N GLY A 17 -7.86 -36.55 7.13
CA GLY A 17 -9.16 -37.20 6.98
C GLY A 17 -10.21 -36.30 6.32
N VAL A 18 -10.23 -35.00 6.62
CA VAL A 18 -11.09 -34.02 5.91
C VAL A 18 -10.70 -33.92 4.44
N ALA A 19 -9.40 -33.86 4.13
CA ALA A 19 -8.92 -33.79 2.75
C ALA A 19 -9.25 -35.06 1.94
N ALA A 20 -9.13 -36.24 2.56
CA ALA A 20 -9.52 -37.51 1.95
C ALA A 20 -11.03 -37.58 1.66
N ALA A 21 -11.87 -37.09 2.58
CA ALA A 21 -13.33 -37.02 2.38
C ALA A 21 -13.76 -36.04 1.29
N LEU A 22 -12.94 -35.04 0.97
CA LEU A 22 -13.16 -34.05 -0.08
C LEU A 22 -12.46 -34.40 -1.41
N GLY A 23 -11.63 -35.46 -1.45
CA GLY A 23 -10.86 -35.83 -2.65
C GLY A 23 -9.75 -34.83 -3.03
N ILE A 24 -9.23 -34.06 -2.07
CA ILE A 24 -8.24 -32.97 -2.29
C ILE A 24 -6.94 -33.19 -1.50
N LEU A 25 -5.93 -32.36 -1.77
CA LEU A 25 -4.66 -32.42 -1.06
C LEU A 25 -4.77 -31.87 0.37
N PRO A 26 -4.13 -32.49 1.40
CA PRO A 26 -4.13 -31.97 2.77
C PRO A 26 -3.56 -30.55 2.96
N GLN A 27 -2.83 -30.04 1.96
CA GLN A 27 -2.34 -28.67 1.90
C GLN A 27 -3.45 -27.65 1.61
N GLN A 28 -4.59 -28.08 1.06
CA GLN A 28 -5.72 -27.22 0.69
C GLN A 28 -6.75 -27.04 1.82
N VAL A 29 -6.72 -27.91 2.84
CA VAL A 29 -7.57 -27.82 4.04
C VAL A 29 -6.83 -27.02 5.11
N HIS A 30 -7.42 -25.91 5.55
CA HIS A 30 -6.82 -25.01 6.53
C HIS A 30 -7.69 -24.94 7.78
N ILE A 31 -7.14 -25.27 8.95
CA ILE A 31 -7.82 -25.09 10.23
C ILE A 31 -7.66 -23.62 10.63
N ASN A 32 -8.77 -22.90 10.77
CA ASN A 32 -8.80 -21.49 11.16
C ASN A 32 -8.72 -21.36 12.69
N ARG A 33 -9.57 -22.11 13.41
CA ARG A 33 -9.73 -21.99 14.86
C ARG A 33 -10.27 -23.26 15.50
N LEU A 34 -9.94 -23.47 16.78
CA LEU A 34 -10.61 -24.42 17.67
C LEU A 34 -11.62 -23.65 18.54
N ILE A 35 -12.87 -24.10 18.58
CA ILE A 35 -13.97 -23.44 19.29
C ILE A 35 -14.35 -24.29 20.51
N GLU A 36 -13.63 -24.06 21.60
CA GLU A 36 -13.75 -24.81 22.87
C GLU A 36 -15.20 -24.89 23.37
N LYS A 37 -15.93 -23.76 23.36
CA LYS A 37 -17.33 -23.67 23.83
C LYS A 37 -18.33 -24.52 23.04
N LYS A 38 -18.02 -24.88 21.79
CA LYS A 38 -18.84 -25.73 20.92
C LYS A 38 -18.20 -27.12 20.68
N ASN A 39 -17.02 -27.37 21.25
CA ASN A 39 -16.18 -28.52 20.96
C ASN A 39 -15.97 -28.77 19.44
N SER A 40 -15.81 -27.70 18.65
CA SER A 40 -15.74 -27.78 17.18
C SER A 40 -14.43 -27.24 16.59
N VAL A 41 -14.13 -27.68 15.36
CA VAL A 41 -12.94 -27.28 14.59
C VAL A 41 -13.40 -26.51 13.35
N GLU A 42 -13.03 -25.24 13.27
CA GLU A 42 -13.35 -24.38 12.13
C GLU A 42 -12.28 -24.50 11.06
N LEU A 43 -12.70 -24.69 9.80
CA LEU A 43 -11.80 -24.91 8.67
C LEU A 43 -12.31 -24.25 7.39
N PHE A 44 -11.40 -23.96 6.47
CA PHE A 44 -11.69 -23.51 5.11
C PHE A 44 -10.87 -24.29 4.07
N VAL A 45 -11.36 -24.30 2.82
CA VAL A 45 -10.77 -25.06 1.72
C VAL A 45 -10.37 -24.13 0.58
N SER A 46 -9.14 -24.29 0.08
CA SER A 46 -8.64 -23.52 -1.07
C SER A 46 -8.87 -24.23 -2.42
N PRO A 47 -9.32 -23.50 -3.45
CA PRO A 47 -9.67 -24.08 -4.76
C PRO A 47 -8.44 -24.61 -5.52
N ILE A 48 -8.71 -25.52 -6.46
CA ILE A 48 -7.69 -26.33 -7.17
C ILE A 48 -6.85 -25.49 -8.16
N ASN A 49 -7.38 -24.38 -8.70
CA ASN A 49 -6.70 -23.54 -9.70
C ASN A 49 -6.32 -22.15 -9.15
N ARG A 50 -5.04 -21.96 -8.78
CA ARG A 50 -4.47 -20.62 -8.54
C ARG A 50 -4.11 -19.91 -9.86
N LYS A 51 -5.13 -19.46 -10.61
CA LYS A 51 -4.95 -18.67 -11.84
C LYS A 51 -5.78 -17.37 -11.91
N THR A 52 -6.12 -16.80 -10.75
CA THR A 52 -6.56 -15.40 -10.61
C THR A 52 -6.22 -14.90 -9.20
N GLY A 53 -5.91 -13.60 -9.08
CA GLY A 53 -5.50 -12.97 -7.82
C GLY A 53 -6.64 -12.61 -6.87
N ILE A 54 -7.67 -13.45 -6.77
CA ILE A 54 -8.78 -13.31 -5.83
C ILE A 54 -8.80 -14.55 -4.95
N SER A 55 -8.78 -14.38 -3.63
CA SER A 55 -8.79 -15.48 -2.67
C SER A 55 -10.22 -15.95 -2.42
N ASP A 56 -10.88 -16.47 -3.44
CA ASP A 56 -12.20 -17.08 -3.30
C ASP A 56 -12.05 -18.43 -2.58
N THR A 57 -12.35 -18.42 -1.28
CA THR A 57 -12.59 -19.65 -0.50
C THR A 57 -13.79 -20.37 -1.10
N LEU A 58 -13.71 -21.69 -1.27
CA LEU A 58 -14.87 -22.47 -1.75
C LEU A 58 -16.07 -22.22 -0.80
N PRO A 59 -17.26 -21.86 -1.32
CA PRO A 59 -18.45 -21.68 -0.50
C PRO A 59 -18.72 -22.92 0.35
N ALA A 60 -19.12 -22.72 1.61
CA ALA A 60 -19.38 -23.83 2.54
C ALA A 60 -20.41 -24.83 1.98
N GLU A 61 -21.36 -24.35 1.18
CA GLU A 61 -22.38 -25.13 0.49
C GLU A 61 -21.77 -26.08 -0.56
N GLU A 62 -20.75 -25.65 -1.33
CA GLU A 62 -20.01 -26.49 -2.28
C GLU A 62 -19.09 -27.49 -1.58
N VAL A 63 -18.44 -27.08 -0.50
CA VAL A 63 -17.59 -27.95 0.32
C VAL A 63 -18.42 -29.09 0.91
N LEU A 64 -19.61 -28.81 1.43
CA LEU A 64 -20.53 -29.83 1.96
C LEU A 64 -21.09 -30.74 0.86
N HIS A 65 -21.46 -30.21 -0.30
CA HIS A 65 -21.91 -31.04 -1.43
C HIS A 65 -20.81 -31.96 -1.98
N SER A 66 -19.54 -31.57 -1.81
CA SER A 66 -18.36 -32.36 -2.22
C SER A 66 -17.86 -33.31 -1.12
N LEU A 67 -18.43 -33.26 0.09
CA LEU A 67 -17.95 -34.00 1.25
C LEU A 67 -18.53 -35.42 1.27
N ASN A 68 -17.68 -36.42 1.03
CA ASN A 68 -18.08 -37.81 1.17
C ASN A 68 -18.18 -38.17 2.67
N ILE A 69 -19.40 -38.06 3.21
CA ILE A 69 -19.73 -38.32 4.63
C ILE A 69 -19.26 -39.71 5.09
N ASN A 70 -19.37 -40.74 4.25
CA ASN A 70 -18.93 -42.09 4.60
C ASN A 70 -17.41 -42.17 4.77
N VAL A 71 -16.66 -41.59 3.83
CA VAL A 71 -15.19 -41.49 3.92
C VAL A 71 -14.76 -40.60 5.09
N LEU A 72 -15.52 -39.56 5.41
CA LEU A 72 -15.26 -38.70 6.58
C LEU A 72 -15.41 -39.47 7.90
N HIS A 73 -16.53 -40.16 8.11
CA HIS A 73 -16.74 -40.96 9.32
C HIS A 73 -15.75 -42.12 9.43
N GLN A 74 -15.35 -42.74 8.31
CA GLN A 74 -14.30 -43.77 8.30
C GLN A 74 -12.94 -43.18 8.71
N SER A 75 -12.51 -42.09 8.04
CA SER A 75 -11.19 -41.47 8.22
C SER A 75 -11.02 -40.76 9.56
N LEU A 76 -12.11 -40.24 10.13
CA LEU A 76 -12.13 -39.48 11.39
C LEU A 76 -12.91 -40.18 12.50
N SER A 77 -13.18 -41.48 12.36
CA SER A 77 -13.82 -42.35 13.36
C SER A 77 -13.27 -42.15 14.78
N GLN A 78 -11.93 -42.12 14.91
CA GLN A 78 -11.22 -41.88 16.18
C GLN A 78 -11.55 -40.53 16.87
N PHE A 79 -12.05 -39.53 16.14
CA PHE A 79 -12.44 -38.23 16.69
C PHE A 79 -13.87 -38.21 17.23
N GLY A 80 -14.72 -39.16 16.84
CA GLY A 80 -16.12 -39.26 17.26
C GLY A 80 -16.99 -38.11 16.73
N ILE A 81 -16.90 -37.83 15.43
CA ILE A 81 -17.72 -36.80 14.75
C ILE A 81 -19.15 -37.33 14.61
N THR A 82 -20.11 -36.64 15.24
CA THR A 82 -21.53 -37.03 15.28
C THR A 82 -22.43 -36.25 14.32
N GLU A 83 -22.02 -35.05 13.89
CA GLU A 83 -22.82 -34.16 13.05
C GLU A 83 -21.90 -33.25 12.21
N VAL A 84 -22.37 -32.82 11.04
CA VAL A 84 -21.69 -31.86 10.16
C VAL A 84 -22.73 -30.85 9.67
N SER A 85 -22.54 -29.56 9.98
CA SER A 85 -23.51 -28.50 9.66
C SER A 85 -22.83 -27.24 9.09
N PRO A 86 -23.48 -26.52 8.15
CA PRO A 86 -23.01 -25.22 7.68
C PRO A 86 -23.37 -24.09 8.66
N GLU A 87 -22.38 -23.38 9.18
CA GLU A 87 -22.59 -22.01 9.68
C GLU A 87 -22.35 -21.02 8.52
N LYS A 88 -23.35 -20.19 8.21
CA LYS A 88 -23.20 -19.09 7.24
C LYS A 88 -22.40 -17.93 7.86
N ASN A 89 -21.52 -17.35 7.04
CA ASN A 89 -20.79 -16.09 7.26
C ASN A 89 -19.66 -16.12 8.31
N VAL A 90 -18.46 -16.56 7.91
CA VAL A 90 -17.20 -16.42 8.68
C VAL A 90 -16.15 -15.53 7.98
N LEU A 91 -16.58 -14.71 7.01
CA LEU A 91 -15.76 -13.62 6.45
C LEU A 91 -16.35 -12.24 6.80
N GLN A 92 -16.57 -12.01 8.09
CA GLN A 92 -16.79 -10.66 8.63
C GLN A 92 -16.05 -10.41 9.94
N GLY A 93 -14.87 -11.04 10.08
CA GLY A 93 -13.88 -10.74 11.13
C GLY A 93 -13.05 -9.48 10.85
N GLN A 94 -13.54 -8.56 10.01
CA GLN A 94 -12.84 -7.34 9.60
C GLN A 94 -13.74 -6.09 9.63
N HIS A 95 -14.66 -6.04 10.60
CA HIS A 95 -15.45 -4.85 10.95
C HIS A 95 -15.42 -4.59 12.46
N GLU A 96 -14.25 -4.17 12.99
CA GLU A 96 -14.21 -3.47 14.28
C GLU A 96 -14.87 -2.07 14.21
N ALA A 97 -15.29 -1.63 13.01
CA ALA A 97 -16.08 -0.42 12.79
C ALA A 97 -17.58 -0.55 13.15
N ASP A 98 -18.15 -1.77 13.16
CA ASP A 98 -19.61 -1.95 13.15
C ASP A 98 -20.24 -2.07 14.55
N ARG A 99 -19.48 -1.85 15.62
CA ARG A 99 -20.04 -1.72 16.99
C ARG A 99 -20.95 -0.51 17.18
N ILE A 100 -21.06 0.36 16.18
CA ILE A 100 -21.91 1.55 16.19
C ILE A 100 -23.37 1.22 15.81
N TRP A 101 -23.64 0.08 15.17
CA TRP A 101 -24.98 -0.30 14.65
C TRP A 101 -25.66 -1.47 15.38
N SER A 102 -25.29 -1.75 16.64
CA SER A 102 -26.20 -2.41 17.56
C SER A 102 -27.29 -1.42 18.02
N LYS A 103 -28.42 -1.91 18.59
CA LYS A 103 -29.44 -1.02 19.19
C LYS A 103 -28.81 -0.07 20.22
N GLU A 104 -27.85 -0.55 20.99
CA GLU A 104 -27.11 0.23 22.00
C GLU A 104 -26.16 1.26 21.36
N GLY A 105 -25.46 0.89 20.29
CA GLY A 105 -24.62 1.80 19.52
C GLY A 105 -25.41 2.95 18.87
N PHE A 106 -26.61 2.65 18.35
CA PHE A 106 -27.52 3.66 17.83
C PHE A 106 -27.95 4.66 18.92
N TYR A 107 -28.33 4.18 20.12
CA TYR A 107 -28.63 5.07 21.25
C TYR A 107 -27.41 5.91 21.67
N ALA A 108 -26.20 5.34 21.69
CA ALA A 108 -24.98 6.08 21.99
C ALA A 108 -24.72 7.22 20.99
N VAL A 109 -24.92 6.97 19.68
CA VAL A 109 -24.80 8.00 18.63
C VAL A 109 -25.88 9.07 18.80
N VAL A 110 -27.14 8.70 19.05
CA VAL A 110 -28.25 9.67 19.24
C VAL A 110 -28.03 10.53 20.49
N ILE A 111 -27.55 9.95 21.59
CA ILE A 111 -27.18 10.68 22.81
C ILE A 111 -26.00 11.62 22.54
N PHE A 112 -24.96 11.15 21.84
CA PHE A 112 -23.82 12.01 21.49
C PHE A 112 -24.22 13.17 20.57
N LEU A 113 -25.06 12.91 19.56
CA LEU A 113 -25.54 13.94 18.63
C LEU A 113 -26.44 14.97 19.33
N SER A 114 -27.31 14.53 20.23
CA SER A 114 -28.19 15.44 21.00
C SER A 114 -27.39 16.28 22.01
N ILE A 115 -26.42 15.69 22.72
CA ILE A 115 -25.47 16.46 23.57
C ILE A 115 -24.68 17.46 22.73
N PHE A 116 -24.19 17.08 21.55
CA PHE A 116 -23.47 17.97 20.65
C PHE A 116 -24.35 19.16 20.19
N VAL A 117 -25.60 18.91 19.78
CA VAL A 117 -26.55 19.97 19.41
C VAL A 117 -26.87 20.89 20.61
N ILE A 118 -27.03 20.35 21.81
CA ILE A 118 -27.24 21.15 23.04
C ILE A 118 -26.00 22.01 23.33
N ILE A 119 -24.79 21.47 23.22
CA ILE A 119 -23.55 22.25 23.43
C ILE A 119 -23.41 23.36 22.38
N VAL A 120 -23.62 23.05 21.11
CA VAL A 120 -23.55 24.05 20.02
C VAL A 120 -24.63 25.13 20.17
N THR A 121 -25.86 24.78 20.54
CA THR A 121 -26.92 25.77 20.78
C THR A 121 -26.67 26.60 22.03
N CYS A 122 -26.17 26.02 23.13
CA CYS A 122 -25.71 26.77 24.30
C CYS A 122 -24.56 27.72 23.96
N LEU A 123 -23.56 27.28 23.18
CA LEU A 123 -22.47 28.14 22.72
C LEU A 123 -22.96 29.25 21.79
N MET A 124 -23.92 28.98 20.89
CA MET A 124 -24.56 30.02 20.08
C MET A 124 -25.36 31.01 20.93
N ILE A 125 -26.10 30.55 21.94
CA ILE A 125 -26.85 31.42 22.86
C ILE A 125 -25.87 32.27 23.67
N LEU A 126 -24.79 31.70 24.21
CA LEU A 126 -23.73 32.44 24.91
C LEU A 126 -23.02 33.43 23.99
N TYR A 127 -22.77 33.07 22.72
CA TYR A 127 -22.20 33.98 21.73
C TYR A 127 -23.16 35.13 21.43
N ARG A 128 -24.45 34.87 21.21
CA ARG A 128 -25.49 35.89 21.01
C ARG A 128 -25.69 36.74 22.27
N LEU A 129 -25.59 36.17 23.47
CA LEU A 129 -25.63 36.93 24.73
C LEU A 129 -24.41 37.86 24.82
N LYS A 130 -23.21 37.35 24.55
CA LYS A 130 -21.96 38.12 24.53
C LYS A 130 -22.02 39.24 23.50
N GLU A 131 -22.51 38.97 22.30
CA GLU A 131 -22.74 39.95 21.23
C GLU A 131 -23.74 41.03 21.67
N ARG A 132 -24.86 40.65 22.31
CA ARG A 132 -25.85 41.58 22.86
C ARG A 132 -25.31 42.40 24.04
N LEU A 133 -24.45 41.82 24.88
CA LEU A 133 -23.76 42.50 25.99
C LEU A 133 -22.70 43.47 25.46
N GLN A 134 -21.94 43.09 24.44
CA GLN A 134 -21.00 43.99 23.76
C GLN A 134 -21.72 45.12 23.04
N LEU A 135 -22.87 44.87 22.41
CA LEU A 135 -23.73 45.91 21.83
C LEU A 135 -24.28 46.86 22.90
N SER A 136 -24.76 46.34 24.03
CA SER A 136 -25.22 47.17 25.16
C SER A 136 -24.09 48.02 25.74
N LEU A 137 -22.89 47.45 25.92
CA LEU A 137 -21.71 48.17 26.41
C LEU A 137 -21.20 49.22 25.40
N ARG A 138 -21.45 49.01 24.10
CA ARG A 138 -21.14 49.96 23.03
C ARG A 138 -22.17 51.10 23.00
N GLN A 139 -23.46 50.80 23.14
CA GLN A 139 -24.52 51.80 23.28
C GLN A 139 -24.40 52.64 24.55
N ASP A 140 -23.93 52.08 25.68
CA ASP A 140 -23.61 52.88 26.86
C ASP A 140 -22.37 53.77 26.64
N LYS A 141 -21.37 53.33 25.88
CA LYS A 141 -20.24 54.20 25.48
C LYS A 141 -20.69 55.32 24.54
N GLU A 142 -21.54 55.01 23.56
CA GLU A 142 -22.09 55.99 22.61
C GLU A 142 -23.00 57.00 23.33
N LYS A 143 -23.91 56.57 24.21
CA LYS A 143 -24.72 57.48 25.06
C LYS A 143 -23.87 58.40 25.93
N ASN A 144 -22.81 57.89 26.56
CA ASN A 144 -21.90 58.71 27.37
C ASN A 144 -21.06 59.69 26.52
N GLN A 145 -20.97 59.50 25.19
CA GLN A 145 -20.36 60.46 24.26
C GLN A 145 -21.39 61.46 23.69
N GLU A 146 -22.63 61.04 23.44
CA GLU A 146 -23.70 61.91 22.91
C GLU A 146 -24.25 62.93 23.92
N ILE A 147 -24.18 62.66 25.22
CA ILE A 147 -24.64 63.61 26.27
C ILE A 147 -23.85 64.95 26.25
N HIS A 148 -22.67 65.00 25.63
CA HIS A 148 -21.77 66.16 25.70
C HIS A 148 -21.73 67.07 24.45
N LEU A 149 -22.55 66.81 23.41
CA LEU A 149 -22.69 67.70 22.26
C LEU A 149 -24.14 67.82 21.78
N SER A 150 -24.75 68.97 22.04
CA SER A 150 -25.87 69.47 21.23
C SER A 150 -25.83 71.00 21.13
N PRO A 151 -26.04 71.53 19.92
CA PRO A 151 -26.88 72.72 19.79
C PRO A 151 -28.01 72.51 18.75
N ILE A 152 -29.24 72.50 19.27
CA ILE A 152 -30.49 73.10 18.74
C ILE A 152 -30.54 73.45 17.23
N ILE A 153 -31.55 72.94 16.49
CA ILE A 153 -32.65 73.72 15.83
C ILE A 153 -33.59 72.87 14.93
N LEU A 154 -34.90 73.08 15.16
CA LEU A 154 -36.14 72.80 14.40
C LEU A 154 -36.23 71.79 13.22
N GLN A 155 -37.32 71.01 13.25
CA GLN A 155 -38.03 70.43 12.09
C GLN A 155 -39.48 70.96 12.02
N PRO A 156 -40.04 71.02 10.80
CA PRO A 156 -41.36 70.45 10.48
C PRO A 156 -41.23 69.49 9.27
N ALA A 157 -42.11 68.54 8.94
CA ALA A 157 -43.26 67.85 9.53
C ALA A 157 -43.69 66.79 8.49
N GLN A 158 -44.26 65.64 8.87
CA GLN A 158 -44.83 64.64 7.94
C GLN A 158 -46.31 64.94 7.58
N PRO A 159 -46.88 64.25 6.58
CA PRO A 159 -47.81 63.12 6.85
C PRO A 159 -47.49 61.88 5.96
N GLU A 160 -47.69 60.60 6.30
CA GLU A 160 -48.74 59.79 6.99
C GLU A 160 -49.64 58.93 6.04
N ALA A 161 -50.09 57.79 6.60
CA ALA A 161 -51.28 56.98 6.26
C ALA A 161 -51.16 55.67 5.44
N LYS A 162 -52.14 54.77 5.68
CA LYS A 162 -52.15 53.29 5.45
C LYS A 162 -53.37 52.82 4.63
N THR A 163 -53.45 51.48 4.43
CA THR A 163 -54.60 50.57 4.08
C THR A 163 -54.62 50.03 2.64
N GLY A 164 -55.07 48.80 2.32
CA GLY A 164 -55.48 47.62 3.12
C GLY A 164 -55.98 46.44 2.24
N HIS A 165 -55.85 45.19 2.72
CA HIS A 165 -56.51 43.90 2.30
C HIS A 165 -56.64 43.43 0.82
N SER A 166 -56.21 42.19 0.54
CA SER A 166 -56.95 41.19 -0.31
C SER A 166 -56.41 39.74 -0.13
N MET A 167 -57.02 38.73 -0.76
CA MET A 167 -57.08 37.31 -0.30
C MET A 167 -56.52 36.20 -1.24
N VAL A 168 -56.11 35.07 -0.62
CA VAL A 168 -56.21 33.64 -1.05
C VAL A 168 -55.22 33.03 -2.11
N GLN A 169 -54.91 31.73 -1.88
CA GLN A 169 -54.09 30.72 -2.62
C GLN A 169 -54.79 29.33 -2.47
N PRO A 170 -54.32 28.17 -3.02
CA PRO A 170 -53.75 27.82 -4.34
C PRO A 170 -54.33 26.48 -4.96
N ASP A 171 -53.77 26.03 -6.10
CA ASP A 171 -53.66 24.65 -6.69
C ASP A 171 -54.86 23.65 -6.84
N GLN A 172 -55.07 23.09 -8.05
CA GLN A 172 -54.84 21.65 -8.41
C GLN A 172 -55.30 21.19 -9.85
N VAL A 173 -54.79 20.00 -10.23
CA VAL A 173 -54.74 19.18 -11.49
C VAL A 173 -56.10 18.81 -12.19
N PRO A 174 -56.13 18.21 -13.42
CA PRO A 174 -56.09 16.72 -13.57
C PRO A 174 -55.46 16.12 -14.88
N LYS A 175 -55.46 14.77 -14.99
CA LYS A 175 -55.02 13.88 -16.11
C LYS A 175 -56.22 13.16 -16.80
N VAL A 176 -55.92 12.26 -17.78
CA VAL A 176 -56.74 11.13 -18.36
C VAL A 176 -57.49 11.52 -19.67
N LEU A 177 -57.71 10.71 -20.74
CA LEU A 177 -57.77 9.23 -20.99
C LEU A 177 -56.97 8.72 -22.24
N ASN A 178 -57.58 7.99 -23.20
CA ASN A 178 -56.99 7.22 -24.34
C ASN A 178 -57.85 7.32 -25.65
N VAL A 179 -57.31 6.89 -26.82
CA VAL A 179 -57.82 5.80 -27.72
C VAL A 179 -57.48 5.97 -29.24
N VAL A 180 -56.66 5.03 -29.76
CA VAL A 180 -56.65 4.28 -31.05
C VAL A 180 -57.42 4.79 -32.31
N VAL A 181 -56.77 4.79 -33.50
CA VAL A 181 -57.13 4.01 -34.74
C VAL A 181 -55.90 3.83 -35.66
N ASP A 182 -55.68 2.60 -36.15
CA ASP A 182 -54.94 2.20 -37.37
C ASP A 182 -55.88 1.29 -38.19
N PRO A 183 -55.77 1.13 -39.53
CA PRO A 183 -55.49 -0.24 -40.02
C PRO A 183 -54.86 -0.44 -41.44
N GLN A 184 -54.38 -1.68 -41.63
CA GLN A 184 -54.29 -2.53 -42.85
C GLN A 184 -52.89 -2.75 -43.48
N GLY A 185 -52.40 -3.98 -43.77
CA GLY A 185 -52.87 -5.31 -43.32
C GLY A 185 -52.44 -6.53 -44.19
N ARG A 186 -52.08 -7.65 -43.54
CA ARG A 186 -52.29 -9.09 -43.94
C ARG A 186 -51.63 -9.66 -45.23
N CYS A 187 -51.43 -10.98 -45.44
CA CYS A 187 -51.80 -12.20 -44.67
C CYS A 187 -50.90 -13.44 -44.95
N THR A 188 -50.93 -14.44 -44.06
CA THR A 188 -50.60 -15.88 -44.27
C THR A 188 -51.85 -16.68 -44.70
N PRO A 189 -51.74 -17.97 -45.14
CA PRO A 189 -51.84 -19.17 -44.25
C PRO A 189 -50.86 -20.31 -44.66
N GLU A 190 -50.51 -21.39 -43.92
CA GLU A 190 -51.13 -22.25 -42.88
C GLU A 190 -51.97 -23.45 -43.39
N ILE A 191 -51.62 -24.70 -42.99
CA ILE A 191 -52.48 -25.78 -42.41
C ILE A 191 -51.73 -27.15 -42.31
N LYS A 192 -52.08 -27.97 -41.32
CA LYS A 192 -51.52 -29.30 -40.96
C LYS A 192 -52.38 -30.47 -41.47
N ALA A 193 -51.77 -31.65 -41.71
CA ALA A 193 -52.33 -32.96 -41.29
C ALA A 193 -51.29 -34.13 -41.36
N THR A 194 -51.35 -34.95 -40.30
CA THR A 194 -50.97 -36.37 -40.08
C THR A 194 -51.26 -37.33 -41.26
N THR A 195 -50.57 -38.48 -41.47
CA THR A 195 -50.41 -39.68 -40.58
C THR A 195 -49.14 -40.53 -40.84
N SER A 196 -49.00 -41.69 -40.16
CA SER A 196 -47.75 -42.44 -39.86
C SER A 196 -47.69 -43.91 -40.36
N THR A 197 -46.47 -44.48 -40.45
CA THR A 197 -45.98 -45.89 -40.20
C THR A 197 -44.70 -46.16 -41.03
N SER A 198 -43.68 -46.98 -40.69
CA SER A 198 -43.23 -47.80 -39.52
C SER A 198 -41.67 -47.72 -39.49
N VAL A 199 -40.85 -48.07 -38.47
CA VAL A 199 -40.74 -49.25 -37.57
C VAL A 199 -40.08 -48.84 -36.22
N CYS A 200 -40.31 -49.64 -35.16
CA CYS A 200 -39.92 -49.52 -33.73
C CYS A 200 -38.40 -49.62 -33.37
N PRO A 201 -37.97 -49.44 -32.08
CA PRO A 201 -38.56 -48.70 -30.95
C PRO A 201 -37.58 -47.80 -30.12
N SER A 202 -38.16 -46.92 -29.29
CA SER A 202 -37.59 -46.17 -28.13
C SER A 202 -37.56 -47.08 -26.86
N PRO A 203 -36.95 -46.78 -25.67
CA PRO A 203 -36.50 -45.50 -25.07
C PRO A 203 -35.10 -45.51 -24.37
N PHE A 204 -34.48 -44.41 -23.89
CA PHE A 204 -34.95 -43.07 -23.48
C PHE A 204 -34.11 -41.89 -24.03
N LYS A 205 -34.69 -40.68 -23.96
CA LYS A 205 -34.14 -39.36 -24.36
C LYS A 205 -33.17 -38.81 -23.28
N MET A 206 -32.41 -37.72 -23.43
CA MET A 206 -32.60 -36.53 -24.28
C MET A 206 -31.30 -35.73 -24.54
N LYS A 207 -31.28 -34.98 -25.67
CA LYS A 207 -30.30 -33.95 -26.10
C LYS A 207 -30.51 -32.62 -25.29
N PRO A 208 -29.74 -31.50 -25.45
CA PRO A 208 -28.76 -31.18 -26.51
C PRO A 208 -27.46 -30.41 -26.15
N ILE A 209 -26.43 -30.62 -27.00
CA ILE A 209 -25.43 -29.60 -27.38
C ILE A 209 -26.14 -28.63 -28.34
N GLY A 210 -25.94 -27.32 -28.35
CA GLY A 210 -25.09 -26.42 -27.55
C GLY A 210 -25.13 -25.03 -28.22
N LEU A 211 -24.63 -23.99 -27.56
CA LEU A 211 -24.46 -22.66 -28.17
C LEU A 211 -23.06 -22.14 -27.91
N GLN A 212 -22.35 -21.87 -29.01
CA GLN A 212 -21.02 -21.30 -29.03
C GLN A 212 -21.08 -19.79 -28.73
N GLU A 213 -19.92 -19.16 -28.60
CA GLU A 213 -19.69 -17.71 -28.40
C GLU A 213 -19.88 -17.16 -26.98
N ARG A 214 -18.80 -17.23 -26.17
CA ARG A 214 -18.18 -16.03 -25.56
C ARG A 214 -16.65 -16.19 -25.41
N ARG A 215 -15.90 -15.47 -26.24
CA ARG A 215 -14.48 -15.02 -26.10
C ARG A 215 -13.39 -16.04 -25.72
N GLY A 216 -12.48 -16.32 -26.67
CA GLY A 216 -11.09 -16.71 -26.37
C GLY A 216 -10.45 -17.66 -27.39
N SER A 217 -9.70 -17.11 -28.36
CA SER A 217 -8.77 -17.78 -29.30
C SER A 217 -9.10 -19.20 -29.80
N ASN A 218 -9.41 -19.34 -31.09
CA ASN A 218 -9.66 -20.64 -31.76
C ASN A 218 -8.38 -21.47 -32.03
N VAL A 219 -7.35 -21.38 -31.19
CA VAL A 219 -6.05 -22.08 -31.36
C VAL A 219 -5.87 -23.11 -30.27
N SER A 220 -5.96 -24.40 -30.61
CA SER A 220 -5.54 -25.49 -29.72
C SER A 220 -4.01 -25.58 -29.73
N LEU A 221 -3.38 -25.33 -28.57
CA LEU A 221 -1.94 -25.41 -28.43
C LEU A 221 -1.55 -26.78 -27.86
N THR A 222 -1.17 -27.70 -28.75
CA THR A 222 -0.73 -29.05 -28.38
C THR A 222 0.76 -29.02 -28.06
N LEU A 223 1.12 -29.30 -26.80
CA LEU A 223 2.52 -29.39 -26.36
C LEU A 223 3.00 -30.84 -26.52
N ASP A 224 4.02 -31.03 -27.35
CA ASP A 224 4.73 -32.31 -27.43
C ASP A 224 5.61 -32.50 -26.18
N MET A 225 5.45 -33.64 -25.53
CA MET A 225 6.12 -34.02 -24.29
C MET A 225 7.22 -35.06 -24.51
N SER A 226 7.48 -35.45 -25.77
CA SER A 226 8.43 -36.52 -26.16
C SER A 226 9.90 -36.22 -25.83
N SER A 227 10.25 -34.96 -25.58
CA SER A 227 11.65 -34.49 -25.42
C SER A 227 12.07 -34.16 -23.97
N LEU A 228 11.21 -34.40 -22.97
CA LEU A 228 11.45 -34.05 -21.56
C LEU A 228 12.66 -34.73 -20.88
N GLY A 229 13.31 -35.69 -21.54
CA GLY A 229 14.51 -36.37 -21.03
C GLY A 229 15.83 -35.60 -21.15
N ASN A 230 15.90 -34.55 -21.99
CA ASN A 230 17.17 -33.88 -22.35
C ASN A 230 17.19 -32.37 -22.07
N VAL A 231 16.35 -31.88 -21.16
CA VAL A 231 16.26 -30.43 -20.88
C VAL A 231 17.31 -30.02 -19.85
N GLU A 232 18.26 -29.16 -20.26
CA GLU A 232 19.18 -28.45 -19.35
C GLU A 232 18.41 -27.67 -18.27
N PRO A 233 19.02 -27.40 -17.09
CA PRO A 233 18.31 -26.76 -15.98
C PRO A 233 17.62 -25.46 -16.42
N PHE A 234 16.33 -25.35 -16.07
CA PHE A 234 15.42 -24.27 -16.48
C PHE A 234 16.06 -22.88 -16.35
N VAL A 235 16.50 -22.31 -17.47
CA VAL A 235 16.63 -20.85 -17.60
C VAL A 235 15.20 -20.30 -17.62
N SER A 236 14.84 -19.52 -16.59
CA SER A 236 13.54 -18.88 -16.50
C SER A 236 13.40 -17.83 -17.59
N ILE A 237 12.80 -18.21 -18.73
CA ILE A 237 12.50 -17.29 -19.82
C ILE A 237 11.49 -16.25 -19.30
N PRO A 238 11.81 -14.95 -19.33
CA PRO A 238 10.90 -13.91 -18.83
C PRO A 238 9.56 -13.96 -19.56
N THR A 239 8.46 -13.91 -18.80
CA THR A 239 7.12 -13.93 -19.38
C THR A 239 6.92 -12.69 -20.27
N PRO A 240 5.98 -12.72 -21.25
CA PRO A 240 5.71 -11.55 -22.07
C PRO A 240 5.35 -10.29 -21.26
N ARG A 241 4.76 -10.46 -20.07
CA ARG A 241 4.46 -9.37 -19.15
C ARG A 241 5.70 -8.83 -18.45
N GLU A 242 6.64 -9.68 -18.04
CA GLU A 242 7.94 -9.25 -17.50
C GLU A 242 8.77 -8.51 -18.56
N LYS A 243 8.76 -8.98 -19.82
CA LYS A 243 9.43 -8.29 -20.92
C LYS A 243 8.89 -6.88 -21.14
N VAL A 244 7.57 -6.72 -21.30
CA VAL A 244 6.94 -5.39 -21.44
C VAL A 244 7.19 -4.50 -20.23
N ALA A 245 7.19 -5.06 -19.02
CA ALA A 245 7.50 -4.30 -17.81
C ALA A 245 8.97 -3.83 -17.78
N MET A 246 9.92 -4.68 -18.16
CA MET A 246 11.34 -4.31 -18.23
C MET A 246 11.64 -3.35 -19.37
N GLU A 247 11.00 -3.51 -20.53
CA GLU A 247 11.07 -2.58 -21.67
C GLU A 247 10.59 -1.18 -21.23
N TYR A 248 9.42 -1.08 -20.59
CA TYR A 248 8.93 0.18 -20.02
C TYR A 248 9.95 0.79 -19.05
N LEU A 249 10.48 0.02 -18.10
CA LEU A 249 11.46 0.53 -17.13
C LEU A 249 12.80 0.95 -17.75
N GLN A 250 13.11 0.46 -18.95
CA GLN A 250 14.32 0.83 -19.70
C GLN A 250 14.09 2.03 -20.62
N SER A 251 12.89 2.22 -21.18
CA SER A 251 12.59 3.26 -22.18
C SER A 251 11.75 4.44 -21.69
N ALA A 252 11.03 4.32 -20.57
CA ALA A 252 10.16 5.38 -20.07
C ALA A 252 10.98 6.60 -19.65
N SER A 253 10.57 7.77 -20.16
CA SER A 253 11.26 9.04 -20.04
C SER A 253 10.24 10.18 -20.19
N ARG A 254 10.35 11.18 -19.32
CA ARG A 254 9.61 12.43 -19.41
C ARG A 254 10.50 13.57 -18.89
N ILE A 255 11.36 14.07 -19.77
CA ILE A 255 12.22 15.22 -19.48
C ILE A 255 11.36 16.47 -19.27
N LEU A 256 11.46 17.05 -18.07
CA LEU A 256 10.80 18.29 -17.68
C LEU A 256 11.82 19.44 -17.61
N THR A 257 11.52 20.53 -18.31
CA THR A 257 12.20 21.83 -18.10
C THR A 257 11.79 22.46 -16.76
N ARG A 258 12.55 23.46 -16.29
CA ARG A 258 12.27 24.19 -15.03
C ARG A 258 10.90 24.88 -14.99
N SER A 259 10.30 25.24 -16.13
CA SER A 259 8.91 25.72 -16.20
C SER A 259 7.92 24.57 -16.09
N GLN A 260 8.08 23.53 -16.92
CA GLN A 260 7.20 22.35 -16.91
C GLN A 260 7.17 21.64 -15.55
N LEU A 261 8.29 21.58 -14.83
CA LEU A 261 8.35 21.05 -13.46
C LEU A 261 7.40 21.80 -12.51
N ARG A 262 7.34 23.14 -12.61
CA ARG A 262 6.44 23.99 -11.80
C ARG A 262 4.98 23.79 -12.18
N GLU A 263 4.69 23.63 -13.47
CA GLU A 263 3.33 23.38 -14.00
C GLU A 263 2.81 21.98 -13.63
N VAL A 264 3.66 20.95 -13.71
CA VAL A 264 3.32 19.56 -13.39
C VAL A 264 3.00 19.40 -11.90
N VAL A 265 3.71 20.11 -11.02
CA VAL A 265 3.42 20.13 -9.57
C VAL A 265 2.04 20.72 -9.24
N ALA A 266 1.50 21.62 -10.08
CA ALA A 266 0.12 22.10 -9.94
C ALA A 266 -0.94 21.07 -10.39
N SER A 267 -0.53 19.98 -11.05
CA SER A 267 -1.39 19.02 -11.76
C SER A 267 -1.27 17.59 -11.20
N SER A 268 -1.44 17.43 -9.88
CA SER A 268 -1.33 16.15 -9.13
C SER A 268 -1.94 14.92 -9.85
N HIS A 269 -3.13 15.05 -10.44
CA HIS A 269 -3.78 13.94 -11.16
C HIS A 269 -2.96 13.34 -12.31
N LEU A 270 -2.14 14.14 -13.01
CA LEU A 270 -1.25 13.67 -14.08
C LEU A 270 -0.08 12.86 -13.52
N LEU A 271 0.47 13.28 -12.38
CA LEU A 271 1.52 12.56 -11.66
C LEU A 271 0.99 11.22 -11.11
N GLN A 272 -0.25 11.21 -10.60
CA GLN A 272 -0.90 9.98 -10.16
C GLN A 272 -1.11 9.00 -11.32
N SER A 273 -1.62 9.45 -12.47
CA SER A 273 -1.82 8.56 -13.63
C SER A 273 -0.50 8.00 -14.16
N GLU A 274 0.52 8.85 -14.30
CA GLU A 274 1.86 8.43 -14.73
C GLU A 274 2.48 7.41 -13.76
N PHE A 275 2.38 7.65 -12.45
CA PHE A 275 2.88 6.74 -11.43
C PHE A 275 2.25 5.33 -11.48
N MET A 276 0.96 5.24 -11.85
CA MET A 276 0.23 3.97 -11.94
C MET A 276 0.65 3.12 -13.15
N GLU A 277 1.25 3.73 -14.17
CA GLU A 277 1.81 2.99 -15.33
C GLU A 277 3.17 2.35 -15.00
N ILE A 278 3.96 2.95 -14.10
CA ILE A 278 5.30 2.47 -13.77
C ILE A 278 5.22 1.06 -13.15
N PRO A 279 5.85 0.02 -13.75
CA PRO A 279 5.88 -1.31 -13.18
C PRO A 279 6.60 -1.34 -11.83
N MET A 280 6.13 -2.17 -10.89
CA MET A 280 6.73 -2.26 -9.54
C MET A 280 8.03 -3.07 -9.49
N ASN A 281 8.29 -3.98 -10.45
CA ASN A 281 9.48 -4.86 -10.49
C ASN A 281 9.77 -5.63 -9.18
N PHE A 282 8.73 -6.08 -8.47
CA PHE A 282 8.88 -6.98 -7.33
C PHE A 282 9.28 -8.39 -7.80
N VAL A 283 10.24 -8.99 -7.09
CA VAL A 283 10.79 -10.33 -7.31
C VAL A 283 9.78 -11.41 -6.89
N ASP A 284 9.56 -12.45 -7.70
CA ASP A 284 8.87 -13.67 -7.22
C ASP A 284 9.79 -14.36 -6.19
N PRO A 285 9.32 -14.71 -4.97
CA PRO A 285 10.11 -15.44 -3.99
C PRO A 285 10.83 -16.70 -4.52
N LYS A 286 10.36 -17.30 -5.62
CA LYS A 286 11.03 -18.43 -6.30
C LYS A 286 12.35 -18.08 -6.98
N GLU A 287 12.59 -16.82 -7.34
CA GLU A 287 13.85 -16.36 -7.95
C GLU A 287 15.01 -16.29 -6.94
N ILE A 288 14.72 -16.33 -5.63
CA ILE A 288 15.74 -16.27 -4.58
C ILE A 288 15.99 -17.67 -4.02
N ASP A 289 16.93 -18.39 -4.65
CA ASP A 289 17.44 -19.66 -4.15
C ASP A 289 18.42 -19.48 -2.97
N ILE A 290 17.90 -18.97 -1.85
CA ILE A 290 18.63 -18.82 -0.59
C ILE A 290 17.76 -19.38 0.54
N PRO A 291 18.03 -20.62 1.02
CA PRO A 291 17.23 -21.24 2.06
C PRO A 291 17.04 -20.35 3.29
N ARG A 292 15.79 -20.25 3.77
CA ARG A 292 15.40 -19.47 4.96
C ARG A 292 15.65 -17.95 4.86
N HIS A 293 15.89 -17.37 3.67
CA HIS A 293 16.08 -15.92 3.48
C HIS A 293 14.95 -15.07 4.10
N GLY A 294 13.71 -15.59 4.11
CA GLY A 294 12.55 -14.93 4.71
C GLY A 294 12.69 -14.62 6.22
N THR A 295 13.61 -15.28 6.94
CA THR A 295 13.92 -14.95 8.34
C THR A 295 14.71 -13.64 8.48
N LYS A 296 15.38 -13.19 7.42
CA LYS A 296 16.12 -11.93 7.34
C LYS A 296 15.34 -10.82 6.62
N ASN A 297 14.05 -11.03 6.32
CA ASN A 297 13.18 -10.06 5.64
C ASN A 297 12.10 -9.50 6.57
N ARG A 298 12.09 -8.18 6.78
CA ARG A 298 11.06 -7.48 7.58
C ARG A 298 9.68 -7.57 6.92
N TYR A 299 9.64 -7.62 5.59
CA TYR A 299 8.43 -7.78 4.79
C TYR A 299 8.62 -8.93 3.81
N LYS A 300 7.75 -9.94 3.84
CA LYS A 300 7.89 -11.18 3.06
C LYS A 300 7.85 -10.97 1.53
N THR A 301 7.19 -9.90 1.08
CA THR A 301 6.98 -9.57 -0.34
C THR A 301 7.93 -8.50 -0.88
N ILE A 302 8.79 -7.92 -0.03
CA ILE A 302 9.78 -6.90 -0.44
C ILE A 302 11.15 -7.55 -0.35
N LEU A 303 11.62 -8.02 -1.50
CA LEU A 303 12.81 -8.84 -1.66
C LEU A 303 13.85 -8.09 -2.50
N PRO A 304 15.16 -8.34 -2.32
CA PRO A 304 16.18 -7.70 -3.13
C PRO A 304 16.25 -8.37 -4.52
N ASN A 305 16.18 -7.56 -5.59
CA ASN A 305 16.35 -8.05 -6.97
C ASN A 305 17.70 -8.78 -7.13
N PRO A 306 17.75 -10.01 -7.68
CA PRO A 306 18.96 -10.83 -7.66
C PRO A 306 20.20 -10.18 -8.30
N LEU A 307 20.02 -9.46 -9.41
CA LEU A 307 21.10 -8.86 -10.21
C LEU A 307 21.88 -7.77 -9.46
N SER A 308 21.19 -6.96 -8.65
CA SER A 308 21.74 -5.81 -7.92
C SER A 308 21.90 -6.09 -6.42
N ARG A 309 21.60 -7.30 -5.95
CA ARG A 309 21.63 -7.68 -4.52
C ARG A 309 23.02 -7.49 -3.92
N VAL A 310 23.07 -6.92 -2.72
CA VAL A 310 24.31 -6.89 -1.92
C VAL A 310 24.57 -8.28 -1.35
N CYS A 311 25.71 -8.86 -1.71
CA CYS A 311 26.19 -10.14 -1.18
C CYS A 311 27.16 -9.89 -0.02
N LEU A 312 26.84 -10.39 1.19
CA LEU A 312 27.78 -10.33 2.30
C LEU A 312 28.94 -11.32 2.08
N ARG A 313 30.15 -10.89 2.44
CA ARG A 313 31.41 -11.64 2.25
C ARG A 313 32.06 -11.96 3.61
N PRO A 314 31.43 -12.78 4.48
CA PRO A 314 32.03 -13.17 5.74
C PRO A 314 33.27 -14.06 5.50
N LYS A 315 34.34 -13.86 6.29
CA LYS A 315 35.60 -14.63 6.15
C LYS A 315 35.43 -16.15 6.20
N ASN A 316 34.41 -16.65 6.90
CA ASN A 316 34.05 -18.06 6.98
C ASN A 316 32.58 -18.17 6.56
N VAL A 317 32.31 -18.71 5.36
CA VAL A 317 30.94 -18.98 4.90
C VAL A 317 30.50 -20.32 5.45
N THR A 318 29.61 -20.32 6.45
CA THR A 318 29.11 -21.55 7.11
C THR A 318 27.70 -21.97 6.67
N ASP A 319 26.94 -21.05 6.06
CA ASP A 319 25.58 -21.24 5.54
C ASP A 319 25.34 -20.18 4.45
N SER A 320 24.62 -20.51 3.38
CA SER A 320 24.26 -19.55 2.31
C SER A 320 23.53 -18.31 2.87
N LEU A 321 22.74 -18.49 3.94
CA LEU A 321 22.06 -17.39 4.66
C LEU A 321 23.03 -16.37 5.27
N SER A 322 24.29 -16.73 5.53
CA SER A 322 25.33 -15.79 6.01
C SER A 322 25.77 -14.78 4.94
N THR A 323 25.52 -15.05 3.65
CA THR A 323 25.80 -14.15 2.53
C THR A 323 24.62 -13.20 2.20
N TYR A 324 23.48 -13.37 2.89
CA TYR A 324 22.24 -12.68 2.57
C TYR A 324 21.97 -11.48 3.49
N ILE A 325 21.63 -10.36 2.86
CA ILE A 325 21.00 -9.18 3.43
C ILE A 325 19.93 -8.66 2.44
N ASN A 326 18.85 -8.07 2.95
CA ASN A 326 17.82 -7.45 2.11
C ASN A 326 18.23 -6.02 1.71
N ALA A 327 19.18 -5.95 0.78
CA ALA A 327 19.74 -4.72 0.25
C ALA A 327 20.12 -4.85 -1.22
N ASN A 328 20.07 -3.75 -1.96
CA ASN A 328 20.49 -3.65 -3.36
C ASN A 328 21.45 -2.48 -3.53
N TYR A 329 22.45 -2.62 -4.40
CA TYR A 329 23.14 -1.49 -4.98
C TYR A 329 22.18 -0.71 -5.87
N ILE A 330 22.27 0.61 -5.83
CA ILE A 330 21.47 1.53 -6.62
C ILE A 330 22.42 2.45 -7.39
N ARG A 331 22.15 2.63 -8.69
CA ARG A 331 22.86 3.54 -9.58
C ARG A 331 22.51 4.99 -9.24
N GLY A 332 23.49 5.87 -9.37
CA GLY A 332 23.32 7.31 -9.16
C GLY A 332 22.94 8.04 -10.44
N TYR A 333 23.12 9.36 -10.41
CA TYR A 333 23.04 10.23 -11.58
C TYR A 333 23.95 9.71 -12.72
N SER A 334 23.49 9.89 -13.96
CA SER A 334 24.07 9.32 -15.20
C SER A 334 24.39 7.82 -15.13
N GLY A 335 23.66 7.05 -14.32
CA GLY A 335 23.87 5.61 -14.18
C GLY A 335 25.12 5.23 -13.38
N LYS A 336 25.70 6.14 -12.60
CA LYS A 336 26.92 5.88 -11.80
C LYS A 336 26.73 4.65 -10.90
N GLU A 337 27.43 3.57 -11.21
CA GLU A 337 27.37 2.31 -10.48
C GLU A 337 27.63 2.47 -8.99
N LYS A 338 26.85 1.77 -8.17
CA LYS A 338 26.97 1.70 -6.71
C LYS A 338 27.09 3.07 -6.01
N ALA A 339 26.34 4.08 -6.46
CA ALA A 339 26.28 5.35 -5.76
C ALA A 339 25.61 5.23 -4.38
N PHE A 340 24.58 4.36 -4.28
CA PHE A 340 23.86 4.10 -3.03
C PHE A 340 23.67 2.60 -2.79
N ILE A 341 23.32 2.25 -1.55
CA ILE A 341 22.69 0.98 -1.19
C ILE A 341 21.31 1.27 -0.59
N ALA A 342 20.25 0.73 -1.17
CA ALA A 342 18.93 0.74 -0.56
C ALA A 342 18.72 -0.56 0.25
N THR A 343 18.41 -0.44 1.54
CA THR A 343 18.21 -1.57 2.45
C THR A 343 16.97 -1.39 3.33
N GLN A 344 16.39 -2.50 3.80
CA GLN A 344 15.38 -2.44 4.88
C GLN A 344 15.99 -1.90 6.18
N GLY A 345 15.13 -1.41 7.07
CA GLY A 345 15.51 -1.06 8.45
C GLY A 345 15.89 -2.33 9.23
N PRO A 346 17.09 -2.39 9.84
CA PRO A 346 17.56 -3.57 10.54
C PRO A 346 16.54 -4.18 11.49
N MET A 347 16.53 -5.51 11.52
CA MET A 347 15.87 -6.35 12.52
C MET A 347 16.92 -6.89 13.50
N ILE A 348 16.49 -7.36 14.68
CA ILE A 348 17.38 -7.88 15.75
C ILE A 348 18.39 -8.92 15.26
N ASN A 349 17.98 -9.83 14.37
CA ASN A 349 18.82 -10.89 13.79
C ASN A 349 19.62 -10.46 12.55
N THR A 350 19.54 -9.18 12.13
CA THR A 350 20.24 -8.62 10.95
C THR A 350 21.10 -7.41 11.29
N VAL A 351 21.23 -7.01 12.55
CA VAL A 351 22.12 -5.90 12.95
C VAL A 351 23.59 -6.20 12.60
N ASN A 352 24.04 -7.43 12.86
CA ASN A 352 25.39 -7.86 12.51
C ASN A 352 25.62 -7.89 10.99
N ASP A 353 24.61 -8.32 10.22
CA ASP A 353 24.61 -8.32 8.76
C ASP A 353 24.75 -6.89 8.21
N PHE A 354 24.01 -5.94 8.79
CA PHE A 354 24.04 -4.53 8.41
C PHE A 354 25.41 -3.90 8.65
N TRP A 355 26.03 -4.12 9.83
CA TRP A 355 27.38 -3.59 10.08
C TRP A 355 28.46 -4.28 9.26
N GLN A 356 28.31 -5.58 8.97
CA GLN A 356 29.17 -6.28 8.01
C GLN A 356 29.05 -5.68 6.61
N MET A 357 27.84 -5.29 6.17
CA MET A 357 27.61 -4.59 4.90
C MET A 357 28.32 -3.23 4.84
N VAL A 358 28.06 -2.36 5.83
CA VAL A 358 28.66 -1.02 5.93
C VAL A 358 30.20 -1.11 5.90
N TRP A 359 30.77 -2.09 6.62
CA TRP A 359 32.21 -2.33 6.66
C TRP A 359 32.78 -2.78 5.30
N GLN A 360 32.19 -3.82 4.69
CA GLN A 360 32.77 -4.45 3.49
C GLN A 360 32.63 -3.60 2.23
N GLU A 361 31.64 -2.69 2.19
CA GLU A 361 31.42 -1.77 1.08
C GLU A 361 32.04 -0.39 1.35
N ASP A 362 32.80 -0.21 2.43
CA ASP A 362 33.46 1.06 2.82
C ASP A 362 32.51 2.28 2.80
N SER A 363 31.26 2.08 3.22
CA SER A 363 30.21 3.09 3.12
C SER A 363 30.50 4.31 4.02
N PRO A 364 30.67 5.52 3.45
CA PRO A 364 31.03 6.71 4.24
C PRO A 364 29.84 7.31 4.99
N VAL A 365 28.61 7.09 4.52
CA VAL A 365 27.39 7.71 5.05
C VAL A 365 26.26 6.68 5.15
N ILE A 366 25.48 6.78 6.22
CA ILE A 366 24.21 6.08 6.44
C ILE A 366 23.10 7.12 6.61
N VAL A 367 22.01 7.00 5.86
CA VAL A 367 20.82 7.86 5.92
C VAL A 367 19.62 7.04 6.37
N MET A 368 19.11 7.33 7.56
CA MET A 368 17.99 6.65 8.20
C MET A 368 16.74 7.54 8.20
N ILE A 369 15.72 7.17 7.44
CA ILE A 369 14.51 7.99 7.21
C ILE A 369 13.27 7.31 7.85
N THR A 370 13.37 7.02 9.15
CA THR A 370 12.29 6.41 9.93
C THR A 370 12.53 6.57 11.43
N LYS A 371 11.46 6.65 12.22
CA LYS A 371 11.56 6.43 13.67
C LYS A 371 11.67 4.93 13.94
N LEU A 372 12.15 4.53 15.12
CA LEU A 372 12.21 3.11 15.51
C LEU A 372 10.81 2.47 15.56
N LYS A 373 9.83 3.24 16.04
CA LYS A 373 8.41 2.89 16.15
C LYS A 373 7.56 4.09 15.70
N GLU A 374 6.58 3.82 14.86
CA GLU A 374 5.63 4.85 14.37
C GLU A 374 4.16 4.45 14.60
N LYS A 375 3.93 3.16 14.92
CA LYS A 375 2.74 2.52 15.53
C LYS A 375 3.19 1.12 15.94
N ASN A 376 3.65 0.39 14.94
CA ASN A 376 4.44 -0.84 15.04
C ASN A 376 5.94 -0.52 14.94
N GLU A 377 6.79 -1.52 15.22
CA GLU A 377 8.23 -1.43 14.97
C GLU A 377 8.52 -1.27 13.48
N LYS A 378 9.32 -0.27 13.13
CA LYS A 378 9.81 0.00 11.77
C LYS A 378 11.30 -0.32 11.62
N CYS A 379 12.07 -0.15 12.70
CA CYS A 379 13.51 -0.42 12.75
C CYS A 379 13.93 -0.69 14.20
N VAL A 380 14.85 -1.63 14.43
CA VAL A 380 15.49 -1.77 15.75
C VAL A 380 16.57 -0.71 15.94
N LEU A 381 16.91 -0.38 17.19
CA LEU A 381 18.11 0.40 17.48
C LEU A 381 19.34 -0.45 17.15
N TYR A 382 20.09 -0.05 16.11
CA TYR A 382 21.23 -0.84 15.60
C TYR A 382 22.59 -0.19 15.87
N TRP A 383 22.62 1.05 16.39
CA TRP A 383 23.84 1.74 16.82
C TRP A 383 23.89 1.83 18.35
N PRO A 384 25.09 1.95 18.95
CA PRO A 384 25.24 2.05 20.40
C PRO A 384 25.10 3.51 20.86
N GLU A 385 24.92 3.74 22.16
CA GLU A 385 25.01 5.09 22.74
C GLU A 385 26.44 5.65 22.72
N LYS A 386 27.43 4.77 22.95
CA LYS A 386 28.87 5.12 22.95
C LYS A 386 29.76 4.09 22.28
N ARG A 387 29.62 2.81 22.63
CA ARG A 387 30.39 1.69 22.07
C ARG A 387 29.52 0.44 21.96
N GLY A 388 29.62 -0.28 20.85
CA GLY A 388 28.92 -1.54 20.61
C GLY A 388 29.78 -2.47 19.74
N ILE A 389 29.57 -3.78 19.86
CA ILE A 389 30.25 -4.80 19.05
C ILE A 389 29.19 -5.62 18.36
N TYR A 390 29.22 -5.63 17.03
CA TYR A 390 28.24 -6.29 16.18
C TYR A 390 28.94 -7.32 15.30
N GLY A 391 28.95 -8.58 15.77
CA GLY A 391 29.74 -9.65 15.19
C GLY A 391 31.25 -9.36 15.27
N LYS A 392 31.84 -8.93 14.16
CA LYS A 392 33.29 -8.60 14.03
C LYS A 392 33.56 -7.10 13.82
N VAL A 393 32.52 -6.26 13.86
CA VAL A 393 32.65 -4.81 13.69
C VAL A 393 32.37 -4.14 15.03
N GLU A 394 33.36 -3.46 15.58
CA GLU A 394 33.17 -2.54 16.70
C GLU A 394 32.71 -1.18 16.15
N VAL A 395 31.70 -0.58 16.76
CA VAL A 395 31.16 0.73 16.40
C VAL A 395 31.29 1.65 17.61
N LEU A 396 31.91 2.81 17.40
CA LEU A 396 32.11 3.86 18.38
C LEU A 396 31.36 5.12 17.94
N VAL A 397 30.61 5.76 18.85
CA VAL A 397 30.04 7.10 18.64
C VAL A 397 31.06 8.12 19.16
N ILE A 398 31.56 8.97 18.27
CA ILE A 398 32.56 10.00 18.60
C ILE A 398 31.87 11.32 18.97
N SER A 399 30.86 11.72 18.19
CA SER A 399 30.00 12.87 18.51
C SER A 399 28.57 12.64 18.05
N VAL A 400 27.66 13.39 18.66
CA VAL A 400 26.26 13.52 18.26
C VAL A 400 25.99 15.01 18.08
N ASN A 401 25.41 15.38 16.94
CA ASN A 401 25.09 16.74 16.57
C ASN A 401 23.60 16.78 16.23
N GLU A 402 22.81 17.51 17.01
CA GLU A 402 21.37 17.63 16.80
C GLU A 402 21.07 18.82 15.90
N CYS A 403 20.44 18.56 14.76
CA CYS A 403 19.86 19.57 13.87
C CYS A 403 18.33 19.54 14.01
N GLU A 404 17.65 20.58 13.56
CA GLU A 404 16.21 20.78 13.74
C GLU A 404 15.34 19.56 13.33
N ASN A 405 15.72 18.88 12.24
CA ASN A 405 14.93 17.80 11.62
C ASN A 405 15.64 16.44 11.55
N TYR A 406 16.92 16.37 11.93
CA TYR A 406 17.71 15.15 11.94
C TYR A 406 18.89 15.22 12.93
N THR A 407 19.29 14.07 13.44
CA THR A 407 20.52 13.93 14.24
C THR A 407 21.65 13.38 13.40
N ILE A 408 22.83 13.98 13.44
CA ILE A 408 24.05 13.45 12.84
C ILE A 408 24.89 12.78 13.94
N ARG A 409 25.41 11.57 13.69
CA ARG A 409 26.43 10.93 14.53
C ARG A 409 27.68 10.67 13.73
N ASN A 410 28.83 11.11 14.27
CA ASN A 410 30.13 10.73 13.72
C ASN A 410 30.53 9.39 14.34
N LEU A 411 30.55 8.35 13.53
CA LEU A 411 30.87 6.98 13.94
C LEU A 411 32.28 6.60 13.48
N VAL A 412 32.91 5.74 14.29
CA VAL A 412 34.16 5.07 13.96
C VAL A 412 33.94 3.56 14.06
N LEU A 413 34.09 2.88 12.93
CA LEU A 413 34.04 1.43 12.83
C LEU A 413 35.46 0.87 12.95
N LYS A 414 35.62 -0.26 13.63
CA LYS A 414 36.91 -0.97 13.76
C LYS A 414 36.76 -2.47 13.51
N GLN A 415 37.73 -3.06 12.82
CA GLN A 415 37.92 -4.50 12.70
C GLN A 415 39.41 -4.84 12.66
N GLY A 416 39.92 -5.42 13.75
CA GLY A 416 41.36 -5.63 13.93
C GLY A 416 42.10 -4.29 14.01
N SER A 417 43.14 -4.12 13.19
CA SER A 417 43.92 -2.87 13.07
C SER A 417 43.26 -1.81 12.18
N HIS A 418 42.24 -2.15 11.40
CA HIS A 418 41.63 -1.24 10.43
C HIS A 418 40.53 -0.41 11.07
N THR A 419 40.40 0.84 10.62
CA THR A 419 39.42 1.80 11.10
C THR A 419 38.75 2.50 9.91
N GLN A 420 37.43 2.68 9.97
CA GLN A 420 36.63 3.41 8.97
C GLN A 420 35.79 4.48 9.67
N HIS A 421 35.68 5.66 9.07
CA HIS A 421 34.77 6.72 9.53
C HIS A 421 33.44 6.62 8.80
N VAL A 422 32.31 6.77 9.52
CA VAL A 422 30.97 6.73 8.95
C VAL A 422 30.12 7.83 9.58
N LYS A 423 29.41 8.61 8.78
CA LYS A 423 28.40 9.55 9.27
C LYS A 423 27.02 8.93 9.24
N HIS A 424 26.31 8.96 10.37
CA HIS A 424 24.95 8.45 10.49
C HIS A 424 23.97 9.62 10.63
N TYR A 425 23.13 9.81 9.61
CA TYR A 425 22.04 10.78 9.60
C TYR A 425 20.74 10.09 10.00
N TRP A 426 20.08 10.57 11.04
CA TRP A 426 18.78 10.08 11.49
C TRP A 426 17.70 11.14 11.31
N TYR A 427 16.92 11.01 10.24
CA TYR A 427 15.79 11.89 9.92
C TYR A 427 14.50 11.35 10.53
N THR A 428 13.97 12.09 11.51
CA THR A 428 12.78 11.70 12.29
C THR A 428 11.52 12.46 11.91
N SER A 429 11.59 13.50 11.09
CA SER A 429 10.46 14.36 10.73
C SER A 429 9.53 13.78 9.65
N TRP A 430 9.77 12.57 9.13
CA TRP A 430 8.86 11.95 8.16
C TRP A 430 7.64 11.32 8.87
N PRO A 431 6.39 11.71 8.56
CA PRO A 431 5.19 11.14 9.18
C PRO A 431 4.92 9.67 8.80
N ASP A 432 4.21 8.92 9.64
CA ASP A 432 3.72 7.59 9.23
C ASP A 432 2.56 7.73 8.23
N HIS A 433 2.55 6.88 7.20
CA HIS A 433 1.53 6.85 6.14
C HIS A 433 1.28 8.15 5.36
N LYS A 434 2.16 9.15 5.45
CA LYS A 434 2.09 10.40 4.66
C LYS A 434 3.47 10.85 4.18
N THR A 435 3.50 11.86 3.34
CA THR A 435 4.68 12.68 3.02
C THR A 435 4.83 13.83 4.05
N PRO A 436 6.02 14.43 4.19
CA PRO A 436 6.20 15.63 5.00
C PRO A 436 5.47 16.84 4.40
N ASP A 437 4.89 17.69 5.24
CA ASP A 437 4.16 18.90 4.81
C ASP A 437 5.07 19.94 4.10
N SER A 438 6.39 19.82 4.28
CA SER A 438 7.40 20.61 3.57
C SER A 438 8.56 19.73 3.12
N ALA A 439 9.02 19.92 1.88
CA ALA A 439 10.21 19.26 1.36
C ALA A 439 11.54 19.90 1.86
N GLN A 440 11.48 21.09 2.48
CA GLN A 440 12.66 21.83 2.94
C GLN A 440 13.62 20.99 3.81
N PRO A 441 13.16 20.22 4.81
CA PRO A 441 14.08 19.48 5.67
C PRO A 441 14.73 18.27 4.97
N LEU A 442 14.04 17.68 3.98
CA LEU A 442 14.62 16.60 3.18
C LEU A 442 15.67 17.13 2.21
N LEU A 443 15.44 18.30 1.59
CA LEU A 443 16.44 18.95 0.75
C LEU A 443 17.68 19.34 1.55
N GLN A 444 17.53 19.84 2.78
CA GLN A 444 18.69 20.16 3.62
C GLN A 444 19.48 18.89 3.98
N LEU A 445 18.80 17.81 4.38
CA LEU A 445 19.43 16.51 4.60
C LEU A 445 20.19 16.02 3.35
N MET A 446 19.59 16.14 2.17
CA MET A 446 20.20 15.76 0.90
C MET A 446 21.47 16.58 0.61
N LEU A 447 21.43 17.89 0.78
CA LEU A 447 22.60 18.77 0.57
C LEU A 447 23.75 18.46 1.53
N ASP A 448 23.44 18.19 2.81
CA ASP A 448 24.44 17.78 3.80
C ASP A 448 25.09 16.43 3.45
N VAL A 449 24.27 15.43 3.06
CA VAL A 449 24.75 14.11 2.62
C VAL A 449 25.57 14.20 1.35
N GLU A 450 25.18 15.03 0.40
CA GLU A 450 25.89 15.25 -0.87
C GLU A 450 27.27 15.88 -0.64
N LYS A 451 27.36 16.86 0.26
CA LYS A 451 28.65 17.44 0.70
C LYS A 451 29.60 16.38 1.26
N ASP A 452 29.08 15.45 2.08
CA ASP A 452 29.89 14.37 2.64
C ASP A 452 30.21 13.26 1.64
N ARG A 453 29.34 13.04 0.65
CA ARG A 453 29.61 12.14 -0.48
C ARG A 453 30.78 12.66 -1.33
N LEU A 454 30.80 13.96 -1.63
CA LEU A 454 31.89 14.61 -2.36
C LEU A 454 33.19 14.65 -1.54
N ALA A 455 33.11 14.92 -0.23
CA ALA A 455 34.27 14.84 0.67
C ALA A 455 34.80 13.40 0.88
N SER A 456 34.06 12.38 0.43
CA SER A 456 34.40 10.95 0.53
C SER A 456 34.63 10.30 -0.84
N GLU A 457 35.05 11.07 -1.85
CA GLU A 457 35.36 10.51 -3.18
C GLU A 457 36.37 9.35 -3.11
N GLY A 458 36.14 8.33 -3.93
CA GLY A 458 36.90 7.07 -3.90
C GLY A 458 36.41 6.04 -2.86
N ARG A 459 35.56 6.43 -1.91
CA ARG A 459 34.88 5.48 -1.00
C ARG A 459 33.61 4.90 -1.62
N GLY A 460 32.99 3.96 -0.92
CA GLY A 460 31.85 3.20 -1.43
C GLY A 460 30.47 3.86 -1.27
N PRO A 461 29.39 3.09 -1.50
CA PRO A 461 28.01 3.61 -1.57
C PRO A 461 27.52 4.25 -0.27
N VAL A 462 26.68 5.28 -0.42
CA VAL A 462 25.86 5.82 0.68
C VAL A 462 24.72 4.83 0.99
N VAL A 463 24.63 4.36 2.23
CA VAL A 463 23.55 3.44 2.65
C VAL A 463 22.31 4.26 2.99
N VAL A 464 21.17 3.99 2.36
CA VAL A 464 19.90 4.68 2.62
C VAL A 464 18.85 3.65 3.04
N HIS A 465 18.16 3.89 4.16
CA HIS A 465 17.15 2.97 4.66
C HIS A 465 15.95 3.68 5.33
N CYS A 466 14.82 2.98 5.34
CA CYS A 466 13.64 3.33 6.12
C CYS A 466 13.16 2.07 6.87
N SER A 467 11.86 1.73 6.82
CA SER A 467 11.36 0.42 7.29
C SER A 467 11.59 -0.68 6.24
N ALA A 468 10.97 -0.54 5.06
CA ALA A 468 11.05 -1.53 3.97
C ALA A 468 12.23 -1.30 3.00
N GLY A 469 12.83 -0.12 3.04
CA GLY A 469 13.92 0.24 2.14
C GLY A 469 13.49 0.52 0.70
N ILE A 470 12.25 0.97 0.46
CA ILE A 470 11.73 1.24 -0.89
C ILE A 470 10.99 2.59 -1.03
N GLY A 471 10.04 2.91 -0.13
CA GLY A 471 9.24 4.14 -0.22
C GLY A 471 10.06 5.41 0.05
N ARG A 472 10.20 5.80 1.32
CA ARG A 472 11.02 6.97 1.73
C ARG A 472 12.48 6.92 1.24
N THR A 473 13.06 5.73 1.16
CA THR A 473 14.38 5.47 0.58
C THR A 473 14.42 5.85 -0.90
N GLY A 474 13.41 5.43 -1.69
CA GLY A 474 13.24 5.83 -3.08
C GLY A 474 13.03 7.33 -3.23
N CYS A 475 12.21 7.96 -2.39
CA CYS A 475 12.02 9.42 -2.43
C CYS A 475 13.33 10.18 -2.25
N PHE A 476 14.15 9.80 -1.25
CA PHE A 476 15.43 10.46 -0.99
C PHE A 476 16.41 10.30 -2.15
N ILE A 477 16.58 9.07 -2.66
CA ILE A 477 17.51 8.82 -3.77
C ILE A 477 17.01 9.48 -5.06
N ALA A 478 15.71 9.41 -5.37
CA ALA A 478 15.12 10.09 -6.54
C ALA A 478 15.28 11.61 -6.48
N THR A 479 15.06 12.20 -5.30
CA THR A 479 15.30 13.65 -5.08
C THR A 479 16.78 13.98 -5.25
N SER A 480 17.69 13.17 -4.70
CA SER A 480 19.15 13.38 -4.83
C SER A 480 19.61 13.34 -6.29
N ILE A 481 19.18 12.33 -7.06
CA ILE A 481 19.52 12.21 -8.48
C ILE A 481 18.89 13.35 -9.30
N GLY A 482 17.60 13.65 -9.10
CA GLY A 482 16.92 14.71 -9.83
C GLY A 482 17.43 16.12 -9.50
N CYS A 483 17.88 16.37 -8.26
CA CYS A 483 18.53 17.64 -7.91
C CYS A 483 19.91 17.76 -8.58
N GLN A 484 20.66 16.67 -8.70
CA GLN A 484 21.90 16.66 -9.47
C GLN A 484 21.62 16.94 -10.96
N GLN A 485 20.62 16.28 -11.55
CA GLN A 485 20.20 16.52 -12.94
C GLN A 485 19.77 17.97 -13.18
N LEU A 486 18.95 18.57 -12.30
CA LEU A 486 18.55 19.97 -12.39
C LEU A 486 19.75 20.93 -12.34
N LYS A 487 20.79 20.58 -11.58
CA LYS A 487 22.00 21.39 -11.41
C LYS A 487 22.93 21.30 -12.62
N GLU A 488 23.08 20.11 -13.20
CA GLU A 488 24.04 19.84 -14.29
C GLU A 488 23.44 20.07 -15.69
N GLU A 489 22.16 19.72 -15.90
CA GLU A 489 21.48 19.78 -17.21
C GLU A 489 20.42 20.89 -17.32
N GLY A 490 19.96 21.45 -16.20
CA GLY A 490 18.84 22.41 -16.19
C GLY A 490 17.46 21.81 -16.47
N VAL A 491 17.35 20.48 -16.50
CA VAL A 491 16.12 19.70 -16.71
C VAL A 491 16.05 18.56 -15.68
N VAL A 492 14.93 17.84 -15.62
CA VAL A 492 14.82 16.62 -14.81
C VAL A 492 13.89 15.58 -15.43
N ASP A 493 14.26 14.31 -15.39
CA ASP A 493 13.43 13.19 -15.81
C ASP A 493 13.07 12.30 -14.63
N ALA A 494 12.13 12.77 -13.80
CA ALA A 494 11.70 12.06 -12.59
C ALA A 494 11.09 10.67 -12.90
N LEU A 495 10.45 10.53 -14.07
CA LEU A 495 9.90 9.26 -14.56
C LEU A 495 11.03 8.26 -14.82
N ASN A 496 12.04 8.63 -15.60
CA ASN A 496 13.17 7.76 -15.88
C ASN A 496 13.96 7.42 -14.61
N VAL A 497 14.19 8.41 -13.73
CA VAL A 497 14.86 8.19 -12.44
C VAL A 497 14.11 7.13 -11.62
N VAL A 498 12.79 7.24 -11.44
CA VAL A 498 12.02 6.23 -10.69
C VAL A 498 12.01 4.87 -11.40
N CYS A 499 11.98 4.85 -12.75
CA CYS A 499 12.12 3.61 -13.50
C CYS A 499 13.48 2.92 -13.25
N GLN A 500 14.60 3.64 -13.33
CA GLN A 500 15.92 3.08 -13.04
C GLN A 500 16.05 2.61 -11.58
N LEU A 501 15.51 3.36 -10.63
CA LEU A 501 15.46 2.92 -9.22
C LEU A 501 14.67 1.62 -9.04
N ARG A 502 13.61 1.40 -9.83
CA ARG A 502 12.83 0.15 -9.79
C ARG A 502 13.48 -1.01 -10.52
N VAL A 503 14.31 -0.76 -11.55
CA VAL A 503 15.22 -1.78 -12.11
C VAL A 503 16.18 -2.25 -11.02
N ASP A 504 16.76 -1.32 -10.26
CA ASP A 504 17.75 -1.63 -9.24
C ASP A 504 17.13 -2.25 -7.97
N ARG A 505 15.93 -1.83 -7.56
CA ARG A 505 15.18 -2.41 -6.45
C ARG A 505 13.67 -2.23 -6.61
N GLY A 506 12.93 -3.35 -6.63
CA GLY A 506 11.49 -3.38 -6.80
C GLY A 506 10.73 -2.54 -5.77
N GLY A 507 9.79 -1.73 -6.26
CA GLY A 507 8.90 -0.89 -5.47
C GLY A 507 9.48 0.42 -4.94
N MET A 508 10.67 0.82 -5.40
CA MET A 508 11.24 2.14 -5.10
C MET A 508 10.26 3.26 -5.50
N VAL A 509 10.02 4.19 -4.56
CA VAL A 509 8.87 5.13 -4.55
C VAL A 509 7.53 4.36 -4.61
N GLN A 510 6.89 4.23 -3.45
CA GLN A 510 5.86 3.21 -3.23
C GLN A 510 4.41 3.69 -3.47
N THR A 511 4.14 4.99 -3.40
CA THR A 511 2.78 5.55 -3.57
C THR A 511 2.77 6.80 -4.46
N SER A 512 1.61 7.17 -5.00
CA SER A 512 1.43 8.38 -5.82
C SER A 512 1.86 9.64 -5.07
N GLU A 513 1.47 9.76 -3.81
CA GLU A 513 1.78 10.93 -2.98
C GLU A 513 3.29 11.06 -2.75
N GLN A 514 4.00 9.93 -2.67
CA GLN A 514 5.48 9.90 -2.60
C GLN A 514 6.14 10.38 -3.90
N TYR A 515 5.54 10.10 -5.06
CA TYR A 515 6.01 10.54 -6.37
C TYR A 515 5.73 12.03 -6.62
N GLU A 516 4.54 12.49 -6.22
CA GLU A 516 4.17 13.91 -6.18
C GLU A 516 5.10 14.69 -5.25
N PHE A 517 5.40 14.16 -4.06
CA PHE A 517 6.32 14.80 -3.13
C PHE A 517 7.76 14.88 -3.66
N VAL A 518 8.24 13.91 -4.45
CA VAL A 518 9.53 14.04 -5.17
C VAL A 518 9.49 15.24 -6.12
N HIS A 519 8.40 15.42 -6.88
CA HIS A 519 8.23 16.60 -7.75
C HIS A 519 8.17 17.92 -6.95
N HIS A 520 7.46 17.96 -5.83
CA HIS A 520 7.48 19.13 -4.93
C HIS A 520 8.88 19.44 -4.40
N ALA A 521 9.67 18.43 -4.04
CA ALA A 521 11.04 18.60 -3.58
C ALA A 521 11.96 19.13 -4.68
N LEU A 522 11.87 18.58 -5.90
CA LEU A 522 12.60 19.05 -7.07
C LEU A 522 12.23 20.49 -7.45
N CYS A 523 10.94 20.85 -7.41
CA CYS A 523 10.45 22.20 -7.64
C CYS A 523 10.95 23.20 -6.56
N LEU A 524 11.02 22.79 -5.30
CA LEU A 524 11.58 23.62 -4.22
C LEU A 524 13.11 23.77 -4.36
N TYR A 525 13.81 22.79 -4.92
CA TYR A 525 15.24 22.91 -5.22
C TYR A 525 15.48 23.83 -6.44
N GLU A 526 14.69 23.70 -7.50
CA GLU A 526 14.72 24.56 -8.68
C GLU A 526 14.58 26.05 -8.31
N SER A 527 13.65 26.40 -7.42
CA SER A 527 13.44 27.79 -7.01
C SER A 527 14.64 28.39 -6.26
N LYS A 528 15.42 27.58 -5.53
CA LYS A 528 16.67 28.01 -4.89
C LYS A 528 17.78 28.24 -5.90
N LEU A 529 17.96 27.32 -6.85
CA LEU A 529 18.92 27.52 -7.96
C LEU A 529 18.60 28.77 -8.77
N SER A 530 17.31 29.10 -8.96
CA SER A 530 16.89 30.34 -9.63
C SER A 530 17.30 31.59 -8.84
N ALA A 531 17.26 31.55 -7.50
CA ALA A 531 17.68 32.67 -6.66
C ALA A 531 19.21 32.89 -6.67
N GLU A 532 20.00 31.81 -6.73
CA GLU A 532 21.47 31.86 -6.79
C GLU A 532 22.01 32.36 -8.14
N ILE A 533 21.23 32.30 -9.23
CA ILE A 533 21.62 32.78 -10.57
C ILE A 533 21.28 34.27 -10.78
N VAL A 534 20.39 34.83 -9.96
CA VAL A 534 19.92 36.23 -10.05
C VAL A 534 20.67 37.15 -9.06
N GLN A 535 21.53 36.58 -8.22
CA GLN A 535 22.47 37.29 -7.32
C GLN A 535 23.89 37.30 -7.90
#